data_AF-F4YFK1-F1
#
_entry.id   AF-F4YFK1-F1
#
_cell.length_a   1.000
_cell.length_b   1.000
_cell.length_c   1.000
_cell.angle_alpha   90.00
_cell.angle_beta   90.00
_cell.angle_gamma   90.00
#
_symmetry.space_group_name_H-M   'P 1'
#
loop_
_entity.id
_entity.type
_entity.pdbx_description
1 polymer ?
#
loop_
_entity_poly.entity_id
_entity_poly.type
_entity_poly.pdbx_seq_one_letter_code
_entity_poly.pdbx_strand_id
1 'polypeptide(L)'
;GPAGSLAAGGLVVILSICLTMYGIASFKEGEPSTAPALTLTGRKKEPDQLQTADGWAKFTGGFFFGGISGVIWAYFLLYVLDLPYYVK
;
A
#
# COMPACT_ATOMS: atom_id res chain seq x y z
N GLY A 1 4.41 -11.98 -19.15
CA GLY A 1 3.38 -13.01 -19.43
C GLY A 1 2.74 -13.44 -18.13
N PRO A 2 1.98 -14.54 -18.10
CA PRO A 2 1.29 -15.03 -16.90
C PRO A 2 2.23 -15.26 -15.71
N ALA A 3 3.47 -15.73 -15.95
CA ALA A 3 4.49 -15.89 -14.91
C ALA A 3 4.94 -14.55 -14.28
N GLY A 4 4.98 -13.46 -15.05
CA GLY A 4 5.38 -12.14 -14.56
C GLY A 4 4.31 -11.53 -13.65
N SER A 5 3.03 -11.68 -14.03
CA SER A 5 1.92 -11.22 -13.20
C SER A 5 1.77 -12.03 -11.91
N LEU A 6 2.02 -13.35 -11.95
CA LEU A 6 2.00 -14.18 -10.76
C LEU A 6 3.15 -13.81 -9.79
N ALA A 7 4.36 -13.59 -10.30
CA ALA A 7 5.49 -13.15 -9.49
C ALA A 7 5.26 -11.76 -8.88
N ALA A 8 4.70 -10.82 -9.65
CA ALA A 8 4.34 -9.49 -9.15
C ALA A 8 3.26 -9.57 -8.06
N GLY A 9 2.23 -10.40 -8.24
CA GLY A 9 1.22 -10.66 -7.22
C GLY A 9 1.81 -11.25 -5.94
N GLY A 10 2.72 -12.22 -6.06
CA GLY A 10 3.46 -12.78 -4.92
C GLY A 10 4.29 -11.72 -4.18
N LEU A 11 4.96 -10.82 -4.91
CA LEU A 11 5.71 -9.71 -4.31
C LEU A 11 4.78 -8.75 -3.53
N VAL A 12 3.61 -8.42 -4.09
CA VAL A 12 2.61 -7.59 -3.41
C VAL A 12 2.15 -8.23 -2.10
N VAL A 13 1.94 -9.55 -2.09
CA VAL A 13 1.59 -10.29 -0.87
C VAL A 13 2.69 -10.17 0.18
N ILE A 14 3.96 -10.41 -0.21
CA ILE A 14 5.11 -10.31 0.71
C ILE A 14 5.22 -8.90 1.30
N LEU A 15 5.12 -7.87 0.46
CA LEU A 15 5.15 -6.47 0.90
C LEU A 15 3.99 -6.13 1.85
N SER A 16 2.79 -6.67 1.58
CA SER A 16 1.63 -6.47 2.44
C SER A 16 1.86 -7.09 3.83
N ILE A 17 2.53 -8.25 3.90
CA ILE A 17 2.92 -8.88 5.17
C ILE A 17 3.98 -8.03 5.89
N CYS A 18 5.00 -7.54 5.18
CA CYS A 18 6.02 -6.67 5.76
C CYS A 18 5.40 -5.39 6.36
N LEU A 19 4.47 -4.76 5.64
CA LEU A 19 3.76 -3.58 6.13
C LEU A 19 2.90 -3.91 7.35
N THR A 20 2.24 -5.06 7.37
CA THR A 20 1.42 -5.48 8.52
C THR A 20 2.29 -5.71 9.75
N MET A 21 3.43 -6.38 9.59
CA MET A 21 4.39 -6.62 10.68
C MET A 21 4.99 -5.31 11.21
N TYR A 22 5.28 -4.36 10.32
CA TYR A 22 5.70 -3.01 10.71
C TYR A 22 4.62 -2.28 11.52
N GLY A 23 3.36 -2.40 11.12
CA GLY A 23 2.24 -1.80 11.85
C GLY A 23 2.13 -2.31 13.28
N ILE A 24 2.21 -3.62 13.45
CA ILE A 24 2.14 -4.30 14.76
C ILE A 24 3.33 -3.91 15.65
N ALA A 25 4.53 -3.79 15.09
CA ALA A 25 5.73 -3.46 15.86
C ALA A 25 5.85 -1.96 16.20
N SER A 26 5.30 -1.09 15.35
CA SER A 26 5.51 0.36 15.45
C SER A 26 4.35 1.11 16.12
N PHE A 27 3.13 0.59 16.06
CA PHE A 27 1.95 1.26 16.59
C PHE A 27 1.22 0.37 17.59
N LYS A 28 1.00 0.89 18.80
CA LYS A 28 0.18 0.22 19.82
C LYS A 28 -1.28 0.64 19.68
N GLU A 29 -2.18 -0.28 20.00
CA GLU A 29 -3.62 0.02 20.07
C GLU A 29 -3.91 1.09 21.13
N GLY A 30 -4.62 2.13 20.74
CA GLY A 30 -5.02 3.24 21.62
C GLY A 30 -4.01 4.38 21.76
N GLU A 31 -2.82 4.29 21.16
CA GLU A 31 -1.89 5.43 21.14
C GLU A 31 -2.33 6.49 20.10
N PRO A 32 -2.29 7.78 20.45
CA PRO A 32 -2.57 8.86 19.51
C PRO A 32 -1.51 8.91 18.43
N SER A 33 -1.88 9.44 17.25
CA SER A 33 -0.97 9.55 16.11
C SER A 33 0.35 10.24 16.49
N THR A 34 1.47 9.59 16.14
CA THR A 34 2.83 10.10 16.36
C THR A 34 3.22 11.21 15.37
N ALA A 35 2.35 11.53 14.41
CA ALA A 35 2.62 12.53 13.40
C ALA A 35 2.62 13.96 13.99
N PRO A 36 3.50 14.84 13.49
CA PRO A 36 3.52 16.23 13.93
C PRO A 36 2.19 16.93 13.64
N ALA A 37 1.55 17.47 14.69
CA ALA A 37 0.29 18.20 14.63
C ALA A 37 0.46 19.70 14.30
N LEU A 38 1.66 20.10 13.86
CA LEU A 38 1.99 21.48 13.52
C LEU A 38 2.52 21.55 12.09
N THR A 39 2.04 22.52 11.34
CA THR A 39 2.64 22.91 10.06
C THR A 39 3.86 23.78 10.28
N LEU A 40 4.73 23.92 9.27
CA LEU A 40 5.91 24.79 9.34
C LEU A 40 5.59 26.26 9.60
N THR A 41 4.35 26.70 9.34
CA THR A 41 3.86 28.06 9.63
C THR A 41 3.23 28.18 11.03
N GLY A 42 3.30 27.13 11.86
CA GLY A 42 2.76 27.12 13.22
C GLY A 42 1.25 26.83 13.32
N ARG A 43 0.56 26.62 12.19
CA ARG A 43 -0.87 26.25 12.19
C ARG A 43 -1.04 24.83 12.75
N LYS A 44 -1.99 24.65 13.68
CA LYS A 44 -2.44 23.32 14.12
C LYS A 44 -3.04 22.56 12.93
N LYS A 45 -2.58 21.33 12.75
CA LYS A 45 -3.05 20.35 11.77
C LYS A 45 -3.47 19.10 12.53
N GLU A 46 -4.52 18.43 12.05
CA GLU A 46 -4.81 17.10 12.58
C GLU A 46 -3.65 16.15 12.27
N PRO A 47 -3.11 15.47 13.30
CA PRO A 47 -2.02 14.53 13.11
C PRO A 47 -2.50 13.39 12.21
N ASP A 48 -1.61 12.91 11.35
CA ASP A 48 -1.95 11.93 10.33
C ASP A 48 -2.45 10.63 10.97
N GLN A 49 -3.71 10.27 10.69
CA GLN A 49 -4.33 9.05 11.20
C GLN A 49 -3.60 7.80 10.70
N LEU A 50 -2.81 7.88 9.62
CA LEU A 50 -1.96 6.80 9.13
C LEU A 50 -0.98 6.29 10.20
N GLN A 51 -0.47 7.17 11.05
CA GLN A 51 0.50 6.84 12.13
C GLN A 51 -0.20 6.32 13.40
N THR A 52 -1.29 5.57 13.23
CA THR A 52 -2.02 4.87 14.31
C THR A 52 -2.17 3.40 13.93
N ALA A 53 -2.38 2.52 14.90
CA ALA A 53 -2.57 1.09 14.63
C ALA A 53 -3.75 0.84 13.67
N ASP A 54 -4.89 1.50 13.91
CA ASP A 54 -6.09 1.39 13.06
C ASP A 54 -5.89 1.98 11.66
N GLY A 55 -5.23 3.14 11.57
CA GLY A 55 -4.96 3.79 10.29
C GLY A 55 -3.97 2.99 9.45
N TRP A 56 -2.93 2.44 10.08
CA TRP A 56 -1.96 1.60 9.41
C TRP A 56 -2.58 0.29 8.92
N ALA A 57 -3.44 -0.35 9.72
CA ALA A 57 -4.18 -1.55 9.30
C ALA A 57 -5.09 -1.29 8.08
N LYS A 58 -5.78 -0.14 8.06
CA LYS A 58 -6.57 0.28 6.89
C LYS A 58 -5.69 0.53 5.66
N PHE A 59 -4.50 1.11 5.85
CA PHE A 59 -3.53 1.33 4.78
C PHE A 59 -2.99 0.02 4.21
N THR A 60 -2.60 -0.95 5.05
CA THR A 60 -2.08 -2.24 4.57
C THR A 60 -3.15 -3.04 3.82
N GLY A 61 -4.40 -3.03 4.31
CA GLY A 61 -5.53 -3.62 3.59
C GLY A 61 -5.78 -2.95 2.24
N GLY A 62 -5.73 -1.62 2.18
CA GLY A 62 -5.83 -0.85 0.94
C GLY A 62 -4.68 -1.13 -0.04
N PHE A 63 -3.45 -1.25 0.46
CA PHE A 63 -2.27 -1.57 -0.35
C PHE A 63 -2.38 -2.97 -0.97
N PHE A 64 -2.83 -3.97 -0.20
CA PHE A 64 -3.02 -5.32 -0.72
C PHE A 64 -4.07 -5.36 -1.83
N PHE A 65 -5.25 -4.77 -1.58
CA PHE A 65 -6.32 -4.72 -2.58
C PHE A 65 -5.92 -3.92 -3.82
N GLY A 66 -5.31 -2.75 -3.63
CA GLY A 66 -4.80 -1.91 -4.71
C GLY A 66 -3.68 -2.59 -5.51
N GLY A 67 -2.77 -3.29 -4.84
CA GLY A 67 -1.66 -3.98 -5.47
C GLY A 67 -2.11 -5.16 -6.34
N ILE A 68 -3.00 -6.02 -5.84
CA ILE A 68 -3.53 -7.14 -6.62
C ILE A 68 -4.39 -6.64 -7.79
N SER A 69 -5.26 -5.66 -7.56
CA SER A 69 -6.07 -5.07 -8.65
C SER A 69 -5.19 -4.42 -9.72
N GLY A 70 -4.10 -3.75 -9.34
CA GLY A 70 -3.12 -3.19 -10.27
C GLY A 70 -2.38 -4.24 -11.10
N VAL A 71 -1.99 -5.37 -10.49
CA VAL A 71 -1.36 -6.49 -11.22
C VAL A 71 -2.32 -7.10 -12.24
N ILE A 72 -3.60 -7.25 -11.88
CA ILE A 72 -4.64 -7.74 -12.80
C ILE A 72 -4.85 -6.75 -13.94
N TRP A 73 -4.92 -5.46 -13.65
CA TRP A 73 -5.08 -4.41 -14.65
C TRP A 73 -3.90 -4.36 -15.63
N ALA A 74 -2.67 -4.44 -15.12
CA ALA A 74 -1.47 -4.51 -15.95
C ALA A 74 -1.47 -5.76 -16.86
N TYR A 75 -1.90 -6.92 -16.34
CA TYR A 75 -2.05 -8.12 -17.16
C TYR A 75 -3.10 -7.92 -18.27
N PHE A 76 -4.25 -7.31 -17.95
CA PHE A 76 -5.31 -7.05 -18.91
C PHE A 76 -4.85 -6.12 -20.04
N LEU A 77 -4.18 -5.01 -19.72
CA LEU A 77 -3.67 -4.07 -20.73
C LEU A 77 -2.60 -4.67 -21.64
N LEU A 78 -1.73 -5.52 -21.09
CA LEU A 78 -0.59 -6.09 -21.82
C LEU A 78 -0.92 -7.36 -22.61
N TYR A 79 -1.96 -8.12 -22.23
CA TYR A 79 -2.26 -9.42 -22.82
C TYR A 79 -3.68 -9.58 -23.38
N VAL A 80 -4.60 -8.65 -23.10
CA VAL A 80 -5.97 -8.70 -23.63
C VAL A 80 -6.24 -7.57 -24.62
N LEU A 81 -5.87 -6.34 -24.27
CA LEU A 81 -5.97 -5.19 -25.18
C LEU A 81 -4.77 -5.08 -26.14
N ASP A 82 -3.69 -5.81 -25.87
CA ASP A 82 -2.48 -5.94 -26.71
C ASP A 82 -1.97 -4.57 -27.21
N LEU A 83 -1.97 -3.59 -26.31
CA LEU A 83 -1.52 -2.23 -26.61
C LEU A 83 -0.06 -2.27 -27.08
N PRO A 84 0.33 -1.47 -28.09
CA PRO A 84 1.68 -1.47 -28.67
C PRO A 84 2.69 -0.78 -27.75
N TYR A 85 2.83 -1.30 -26.53
CA TYR A 85 3.89 -0.96 -25.61
C TYR A 85 5.13 -1.81 -25.90
N TYR A 86 6.30 -1.31 -25.53
CA TYR A 86 7.55 -2.04 -25.68
C TYR A 86 7.60 -3.20 -24.68
N VAL A 87 6.97 -4.32 -25.02
CA VAL A 87 7.05 -5.58 -24.30
C VAL A 87 7.95 -6.48 -25.12
N LYS A 88 9.15 -6.75 -24.60
CA LYS A 88 10.19 -7.51 -25.29
C LYS A 88 9.97 -9.01 -25.13
#